data_AF-A0A9P0JYX5-F1
#
_entry.id   AF-A0A9P0JYX5-F1
#
_cell.length_a   1.000
_cell.length_b   1.000
_cell.length_c   1.000
_cell.angle_alpha   90.00
_cell.angle_beta   90.00
_cell.angle_gamma   90.00
#
_symmetry.space_group_name_H-M   'P 1'
#
loop_
_entity.id
_entity.type
_entity.pdbx_description
1 polymer ?
#
loop_
_entity_poly.entity_id
_entity_poly.type
_entity_poly.pdbx_seq_one_letter_code
_entity_poly.pdbx_strand_id
1 'polypeptide(L)'
;MSIGLRLTNRTFLLACIFSSLVVCLFILTNSRIQPSYKSHILSLRITTVNEEANQSKLPGYFVQYEHPVPSNISYCNFHYGLPLELKYSTEDEEYGPEMGPNSPYRILYNIITPKIDSNVPGITYATHMTSTFMRYVPELLRYWDGMLSIAAFVPEIDAAFVISQLNQFCYCLPGMSRVSFHFVYHKDIPPSKKYVYFTKPTSCKVDDSSKFDTYSKFYDD
;
A
#
# COMPACT_ATOMS: atom_id res chain seq x y z
N MET A 1 60.53 -13.37 -36.96
CA MET A 1 59.60 -13.41 -38.11
C MET A 1 58.39 -12.56 -37.74
N SER A 2 58.38 -11.29 -38.17
CA SER A 2 57.34 -10.31 -37.81
C SER A 2 56.26 -10.30 -38.90
N ILE A 3 55.07 -10.79 -38.57
CA ILE A 3 53.91 -10.77 -39.48
C ILE A 3 53.21 -9.43 -39.29
N GLY A 4 53.59 -8.45 -40.10
CA GLY A 4 52.92 -7.15 -40.15
C GLY A 4 51.57 -7.29 -40.88
N LEU A 5 50.47 -7.36 -40.14
CA LEU A 5 49.13 -7.23 -40.71
C LEU A 5 48.94 -5.77 -41.19
N ARG A 6 49.07 -5.54 -42.51
CA ARG A 6 48.58 -4.32 -43.16
C ARG A 6 47.06 -4.39 -43.23
N LEU A 7 46.36 -3.86 -42.21
CA LEU A 7 44.95 -3.56 -42.33
C LEU A 7 44.78 -2.47 -43.40
N THR A 8 44.07 -2.80 -44.47
CA THR A 8 43.63 -1.81 -45.46
C THR A 8 42.44 -1.05 -44.90
N ASN A 9 42.26 0.23 -45.27
CA ASN A 9 41.12 1.06 -44.81
C ASN A 9 39.76 0.36 -44.99
N ARG A 10 39.64 -0.52 -46.00
CA ARG A 10 38.45 -1.32 -46.28
C ARG A 10 38.21 -2.42 -45.22
N THR A 11 39.26 -3.08 -44.74
CA THR A 11 39.16 -4.06 -43.65
C THR A 11 38.83 -3.42 -42.30
N PHE A 12 39.33 -2.21 -42.05
CA PHE A 12 38.97 -1.44 -40.85
C PHE A 12 37.50 -1.00 -40.88
N LEU A 13 37.02 -0.50 -42.02
CA LEU A 13 35.62 -0.08 -42.17
C LEU A 13 34.64 -1.25 -41.98
N LEU A 14 34.97 -2.42 -42.54
CA LEU A 14 34.17 -3.64 -42.36
C LEU A 14 34.15 -4.11 -40.90
N ALA A 15 35.26 -4.01 -40.18
CA ALA A 15 35.32 -4.34 -38.76
C ALA A 15 34.42 -3.41 -37.91
N CYS A 16 34.43 -2.10 -38.18
CA CYS A 16 33.58 -1.13 -37.48
C CYS A 16 32.09 -1.35 -37.76
N ILE A 17 31.72 -1.66 -39.00
CA ILE A 17 30.32 -1.97 -39.36
C ILE A 17 29.86 -3.24 -38.66
N PHE A 18 30.70 -4.27 -38.62
CA PHE A 18 30.38 -5.52 -37.95
C PHE A 18 30.25 -5.34 -36.43
N SER A 19 31.16 -4.60 -35.79
CA SER A 19 31.07 -4.31 -34.36
C SER A 19 29.81 -3.50 -34.02
N SER A 20 29.45 -2.52 -34.87
CA SER A 20 28.21 -1.74 -34.70
C SER A 20 26.97 -2.61 -34.81
N LEU A 21 26.92 -3.51 -35.80
CA LEU A 21 25.83 -4.46 -35.96
C LEU A 21 25.70 -5.41 -34.76
N VAL A 22 26.81 -5.93 -34.24
CA VAL A 22 26.81 -6.80 -33.06
C VAL A 22 26.32 -6.05 -31.82
N VAL A 23 26.76 -4.81 -31.61
CA VAL A 23 26.29 -3.97 -30.49
C VAL A 23 24.81 -3.66 -30.63
N CYS A 24 24.33 -3.29 -31.82
CA CYS A 24 22.90 -3.06 -32.08
C CYS A 24 22.07 -4.32 -31.85
N LEU A 25 22.54 -5.49 -32.31
CA LEU A 25 21.86 -6.77 -32.05
C LEU A 25 21.82 -7.08 -30.56
N PHE A 26 22.92 -6.85 -29.83
CA PHE A 26 22.98 -7.06 -28.38
C PHE A 26 22.03 -6.12 -27.61
N ILE A 27 21.93 -4.85 -28.04
CA ILE A 27 20.97 -3.89 -27.49
C ILE A 27 19.54 -4.31 -27.82
N LEU A 28 19.26 -4.78 -29.04
CA LEU A 28 17.93 -5.22 -29.46
C LEU A 28 17.49 -6.54 -28.80
N THR A 29 18.41 -7.46 -28.54
CA THR A 29 18.11 -8.69 -27.80
C THR A 29 17.92 -8.41 -26.32
N ASN A 30 18.70 -7.49 -25.73
CA ASN A 30 18.52 -7.10 -24.34
C ASN A 30 17.33 -6.16 -24.11
N SER A 31 16.94 -5.34 -25.09
CA SER A 31 15.76 -4.47 -24.98
C SER A 31 14.44 -5.21 -25.15
N ARG A 32 14.44 -6.40 -25.77
CA ARG A 32 13.30 -7.34 -25.74
C ARG A 32 13.16 -8.10 -24.42
N ILE A 33 14.19 -8.10 -23.58
CA ILE A 33 14.08 -8.50 -22.18
C ILE A 33 13.62 -7.25 -21.41
N GLN A 34 12.40 -6.79 -21.68
CA GLN A 34 11.60 -6.21 -20.60
C GLN A 34 10.97 -7.40 -19.88
N PRO A 35 11.51 -7.83 -18.73
CA PRO A 35 10.65 -8.54 -17.82
C PRO A 35 9.63 -7.50 -17.36
N SER A 36 8.38 -7.70 -17.79
CA SER A 36 7.18 -7.14 -17.15
C SER A 36 7.00 -7.79 -15.76
N TYR A 37 8.05 -7.72 -14.98
CA TYR A 37 8.18 -8.11 -13.60
C TYR A 37 9.41 -7.34 -13.15
N LYS A 38 9.22 -6.31 -12.33
CA LYS A 38 10.29 -5.78 -11.48
C LYS A 38 10.74 -6.93 -10.58
N SER A 39 11.61 -7.80 -11.08
CA SER A 39 12.46 -8.59 -10.22
C SER A 39 13.40 -7.58 -9.57
N HIS A 40 13.00 -7.10 -8.39
CA HIS A 40 13.93 -6.66 -7.38
C HIS A 40 14.82 -7.87 -7.04
N ILE A 41 15.81 -8.15 -7.90
CA ILE A 41 17.01 -8.81 -7.45
C ILE A 41 17.57 -7.85 -6.41
N LEU A 42 17.47 -8.26 -5.15
CA LEU A 42 18.11 -7.64 -4.00
C LEU A 42 19.60 -7.50 -4.29
N SER A 43 20.01 -6.42 -4.96
CA SER A 43 21.35 -5.88 -4.80
C SER A 43 21.37 -5.31 -3.38
N LEU A 44 21.68 -6.18 -2.41
CA LEU A 44 22.09 -5.78 -1.08
C LEU A 44 23.39 -4.98 -1.22
N ARG A 45 23.24 -3.71 -1.61
CA ARG A 45 24.31 -2.72 -1.54
C ARG A 45 24.40 -2.40 -0.05
N ILE A 46 25.34 -3.06 0.62
CA ILE A 46 25.73 -2.71 1.99
C ILE A 46 26.41 -1.34 1.90
N THR A 47 25.60 -0.29 1.81
CA THR A 47 26.03 1.08 2.08
C THR A 47 26.13 1.20 3.59
N THR A 48 27.37 1.16 4.08
CA THR A 48 27.85 1.71 5.36
C THR A 48 26.79 1.94 6.45
N VAL A 49 26.74 0.98 7.37
CA VAL A 49 25.87 0.79 8.55
C VAL A 49 25.87 1.93 9.59
N ASN A 50 26.47 3.09 9.33
CA ASN A 50 26.74 4.10 10.37
C ASN A 50 25.73 5.26 10.44
N GLU A 51 24.80 5.43 9.49
CA GLU A 51 23.76 6.48 9.56
C GLU A 51 22.34 5.97 9.88
N GLU A 52 22.04 4.67 9.69
CA GLU A 52 20.71 4.11 9.96
C GLU A 52 20.47 3.73 11.43
N ALA A 53 21.48 3.81 12.30
CA ALA A 53 21.39 3.38 13.70
C ALA A 53 20.43 4.24 14.55
N ASN A 54 20.00 5.41 14.06
CA ASN A 54 19.13 6.34 14.78
C ASN A 54 17.74 6.53 14.15
N GLN A 55 17.41 5.77 13.10
CA GLN A 55 16.07 5.79 12.52
C GLN A 55 15.20 4.72 13.21
N SER A 56 14.07 5.17 13.76
CA SER A 56 13.05 4.31 14.35
C SER A 56 12.56 3.28 13.33
N LYS A 57 12.89 1.99 13.53
CA LYS A 57 12.54 0.84 12.64
C LYS A 57 11.07 0.40 12.76
N LEU A 58 10.21 1.38 12.88
CA LEU A 58 8.81 1.23 13.22
C LEU A 58 7.99 1.11 11.92
N PRO A 59 7.06 0.15 11.80
CA PRO A 59 6.15 0.07 10.66
C PRO A 59 5.46 1.41 10.39
N GLY A 60 5.45 1.83 9.12
CA GLY A 60 4.89 3.09 8.65
C GLY A 60 5.83 4.30 8.81
N TYR A 61 7.01 4.15 9.41
CA TYR A 61 7.90 5.27 9.66
C TYR A 61 8.48 5.88 8.38
N PHE A 62 8.60 5.10 7.31
CA PHE A 62 9.11 5.60 6.02
C PHE A 62 8.20 6.66 5.39
N VAL A 63 6.90 6.64 5.69
CA VAL A 63 5.90 7.52 5.07
C VAL A 63 6.25 8.99 5.28
N GLN A 64 6.75 9.37 6.46
CA GLN A 64 7.08 10.76 6.75
C GLN A 64 8.34 11.26 6.00
N TYR A 65 9.14 10.39 5.40
CA TYR A 65 10.36 10.75 4.67
C TYR A 65 10.21 10.58 3.17
N GLU A 66 9.55 9.51 2.73
CA GLU A 66 9.28 9.25 1.31
C GLU A 66 8.06 10.04 0.82
N HIS A 67 7.08 10.30 1.69
CA HIS A 67 5.85 11.03 1.40
C HIS A 67 5.54 12.09 2.47
N PRO A 68 6.44 13.06 2.74
CA PRO A 68 6.31 13.99 3.88
C PRO A 68 5.07 14.89 3.81
N VAL A 69 4.62 15.22 2.60
CA VAL A 69 3.57 16.22 2.35
C VAL A 69 2.29 15.55 1.83
N PRO A 70 1.13 15.78 2.48
CA PRO A 70 -0.14 15.25 2.01
C PRO A 70 -0.57 15.83 0.66
N SER A 71 -1.04 14.96 -0.23
CA SER A 71 -1.61 15.32 -1.53
C SER A 71 -2.82 16.26 -1.39
N ASN A 72 -3.13 17.03 -2.44
CA ASN A 72 -4.34 17.85 -2.47
C ASN A 72 -5.61 17.04 -2.70
N ILE A 73 -5.46 15.85 -3.31
CA ILE A 73 -6.56 14.94 -3.59
C ILE A 73 -6.35 13.65 -2.81
N SER A 74 -7.47 13.06 -2.37
CA SER A 74 -7.44 11.73 -1.77
C SER A 74 -7.23 10.66 -2.84
N TYR A 75 -6.38 9.68 -2.55
CA TYR A 75 -6.19 8.50 -3.39
C TYR A 75 -7.33 7.49 -3.24
N CYS A 76 -8.04 7.52 -2.11
CA CYS A 76 -9.14 6.62 -1.78
C CYS A 76 -10.46 7.01 -2.42
N ASN A 77 -11.32 6.02 -2.63
CA ASN A 77 -12.73 6.23 -2.90
C ASN A 77 -13.53 5.82 -1.66
N PHE A 78 -13.93 6.80 -0.86
CA PHE A 78 -14.64 6.60 0.40
C PHE A 78 -16.13 6.41 0.19
N HIS A 79 -16.73 5.49 0.95
CA HIS A 79 -18.17 5.26 1.00
C HIS A 79 -18.75 5.66 2.36
N TYR A 80 -20.08 5.60 2.50
CA TYR A 80 -20.78 5.82 3.78
C TYR A 80 -20.50 7.20 4.40
N GLY A 81 -20.37 8.25 3.60
CA GLY A 81 -20.10 9.63 4.08
C GLY A 81 -18.66 9.91 4.52
N LEU A 82 -17.77 8.93 4.45
CA LEU A 82 -16.37 9.07 4.86
C LEU A 82 -15.59 10.00 3.92
N PRO A 83 -14.49 10.62 4.41
CA PRO A 83 -13.96 10.57 5.77
C PRO A 83 -14.62 11.57 6.73
N LEU A 84 -15.64 12.30 6.27
CA LEU A 84 -16.28 13.39 7.03
C LEU A 84 -17.18 12.88 8.13
N GLU A 85 -17.88 11.77 7.93
CA GLU A 85 -18.77 11.16 8.91
C GLU A 85 -19.07 9.71 8.51
N LEU A 86 -19.35 8.84 9.48
CA LEU A 86 -19.74 7.45 9.20
C LEU A 86 -21.27 7.33 9.16
N LYS A 87 -21.83 7.34 7.94
CA LYS A 87 -23.26 7.26 7.62
C LYS A 87 -23.60 5.95 6.93
N TYR A 88 -24.20 5.05 7.69
CA TYR A 88 -24.77 3.80 7.20
C TYR A 88 -26.06 3.45 7.96
N SER A 89 -26.91 2.63 7.37
CA SER A 89 -28.12 2.07 7.97
C SER A 89 -28.07 0.54 8.02
N THR A 90 -29.10 -0.09 8.57
CA THR A 90 -29.18 -1.56 8.69
C THR A 90 -29.21 -2.28 7.35
N GLU A 91 -29.64 -1.59 6.29
CA GLU A 91 -29.68 -2.14 4.93
C GLU A 91 -28.29 -2.19 4.28
N ASP A 92 -27.35 -1.39 4.77
CA ASP A 92 -25.95 -1.39 4.33
C ASP A 92 -25.14 -2.51 5.00
N GLU A 93 -25.66 -3.09 6.08
CA GLU A 93 -25.00 -4.14 6.84
C GLU A 93 -25.20 -5.50 6.16
N GLU A 94 -24.09 -6.17 5.92
CA GLU A 94 -24.07 -7.54 5.44
C GLU A 94 -23.65 -8.53 6.53
N TYR A 95 -23.85 -9.81 6.22
CA TYR A 95 -23.54 -10.92 7.10
C TYR A 95 -22.35 -11.72 6.58
N GLY A 96 -21.66 -12.39 7.50
CA GLY A 96 -20.65 -13.38 7.11
C GLY A 96 -21.30 -14.56 6.38
N PRO A 97 -20.61 -15.17 5.40
CA PRO A 97 -21.19 -16.19 4.52
C PRO A 97 -21.62 -17.47 5.26
N GLU A 98 -20.98 -17.80 6.39
CA GLU A 98 -21.22 -19.07 7.09
C GLU A 98 -22.49 -19.06 7.96
N MET A 99 -22.72 -17.96 8.69
CA MET A 99 -23.82 -17.87 9.67
C MET A 99 -24.96 -16.96 9.24
N GLY A 100 -24.77 -16.16 8.18
CA GLY A 100 -25.79 -15.26 7.67
C GLY A 100 -26.39 -14.37 8.78
N PRO A 101 -27.73 -14.17 8.81
CA PRO A 101 -28.40 -13.33 9.80
C PRO A 101 -28.17 -13.72 11.27
N ASN A 102 -27.85 -15.00 11.52
CA ASN A 102 -27.61 -15.52 12.87
C ASN A 102 -26.22 -15.15 13.41
N SER A 103 -25.32 -14.67 12.55
CA SER A 103 -23.99 -14.22 12.97
C SER A 103 -24.11 -13.13 14.04
N PRO A 104 -23.29 -13.17 15.10
CA PRO A 104 -23.16 -12.04 16.01
C PRO A 104 -22.42 -10.87 15.37
N TYR A 105 -21.78 -11.06 14.21
CA TYR A 105 -21.03 -10.02 13.51
C TYR A 105 -21.82 -9.42 12.35
N ARG A 106 -21.56 -8.14 12.09
CA ARG A 106 -22.01 -7.36 10.93
C ARG A 106 -20.80 -6.87 10.16
N ILE A 107 -20.97 -6.74 8.85
CA ILE A 107 -19.92 -6.32 7.94
C ILE A 107 -20.42 -5.12 7.14
N LEU A 108 -19.66 -4.02 7.15
CA LEU A 108 -19.79 -2.94 6.17
C LEU A 108 -18.69 -3.13 5.15
N TYR A 109 -19.05 -3.70 4.00
CA TYR A 109 -18.10 -3.91 2.93
C TYR A 109 -17.74 -2.59 2.26
N ASN A 110 -16.48 -2.46 1.82
CA ASN A 110 -16.06 -1.42 0.90
C ASN A 110 -16.26 0.01 1.45
N ILE A 111 -15.93 0.23 2.73
CA ILE A 111 -15.83 1.59 3.28
C ILE A 111 -14.80 2.44 2.53
N ILE A 112 -13.81 1.77 1.93
CA ILE A 112 -12.96 2.26 0.85
C ILE A 112 -13.05 1.24 -0.28
N THR A 113 -13.27 1.71 -1.50
CA THR A 113 -13.19 0.88 -2.71
C THR A 113 -11.88 1.08 -3.46
N PRO A 114 -11.30 0.01 -4.03
CA PRO A 114 -10.15 0.14 -4.90
C PRO A 114 -10.57 0.71 -6.25
N LYS A 115 -9.68 1.49 -6.85
CA LYS A 115 -9.76 1.92 -8.26
C LYS A 115 -9.12 0.81 -9.09
N ILE A 116 -9.93 0.16 -9.94
CA ILE A 116 -9.45 -0.86 -10.85
C ILE A 116 -8.59 -0.19 -11.92
N ASP A 117 -7.29 -0.49 -11.91
CA ASP A 117 -6.31 -0.07 -12.92
C ASP A 117 -5.77 -1.33 -13.61
N SER A 118 -5.75 -1.33 -14.95
CA SER A 118 -5.22 -2.43 -15.77
C SER A 118 -3.74 -2.73 -15.50
N ASN A 119 -3.02 -1.82 -14.86
CA ASN A 119 -1.61 -1.99 -14.48
C ASN A 119 -1.43 -2.76 -13.16
N VAL A 120 -2.50 -2.98 -12.39
CA VAL A 120 -2.42 -3.71 -11.11
C VAL A 120 -2.51 -5.22 -11.38
N PRO A 121 -1.59 -6.03 -10.81
CA PRO A 121 -1.66 -7.49 -10.93
C PRO A 121 -3.03 -8.03 -10.50
N GLY A 122 -3.55 -9.02 -11.23
CA GLY A 122 -4.84 -9.67 -10.94
C GLY A 122 -4.85 -10.59 -9.70
N ILE A 123 -3.97 -10.33 -8.72
CA ILE A 123 -3.89 -11.04 -7.45
C ILE A 123 -4.22 -10.07 -6.31
N THR A 124 -5.01 -10.56 -5.35
CA THR A 124 -5.43 -9.80 -4.18
C THR A 124 -4.80 -10.42 -2.94
N TYR A 125 -4.13 -9.60 -2.13
CA TYR A 125 -3.78 -9.97 -0.76
C TYR A 125 -4.98 -9.65 0.12
N ALA A 126 -5.56 -10.66 0.76
CA ALA A 126 -6.68 -10.50 1.68
C ALA A 126 -6.22 -10.75 3.12
N THR A 127 -6.58 -9.88 4.05
CA THR A 127 -6.18 -10.02 5.46
C THR A 127 -7.21 -9.41 6.41
N HIS A 128 -7.04 -9.72 7.69
CA HIS A 128 -7.80 -9.16 8.80
C HIS A 128 -6.89 -8.42 9.76
N MET A 129 -7.42 -7.43 10.48
CA MET A 129 -6.69 -6.77 11.55
C MET A 129 -7.61 -6.09 12.57
N THR A 130 -7.03 -5.65 13.67
CA THR A 130 -7.65 -4.74 14.64
C THR A 130 -7.13 -3.31 14.45
N SER A 131 -7.77 -2.34 15.10
CA SER A 131 -7.37 -0.93 15.11
C SER A 131 -5.89 -0.70 15.49
N THR A 132 -5.33 -1.53 16.38
CA THR A 132 -3.94 -1.43 16.85
C THR A 132 -2.88 -1.73 15.78
N PHE A 133 -3.26 -2.37 14.67
CA PHE A 133 -2.35 -2.75 13.58
C PHE A 133 -2.37 -1.82 12.37
N MET A 134 -3.14 -0.73 12.40
CA MET A 134 -3.26 0.23 11.29
C MET A 134 -1.93 0.72 10.74
N ARG A 135 -0.93 0.94 11.60
CA ARG A 135 0.44 1.35 11.22
C ARG A 135 1.19 0.41 10.29
N TYR A 136 0.73 -0.84 10.13
CA TYR A 136 1.33 -1.83 9.22
C TYR A 136 0.78 -1.72 7.79
N VAL A 137 -0.36 -1.03 7.59
CA VAL A 137 -0.95 -0.84 6.26
C VAL A 137 0.03 -0.18 5.28
N PRO A 138 0.77 0.89 5.64
CA PRO A 138 1.80 1.44 4.76
C PRO A 138 2.89 0.44 4.36
N GLU A 139 3.30 -0.47 5.26
CA GLU A 139 4.30 -1.49 4.93
C GLU A 139 3.74 -2.51 3.92
N LEU A 140 2.49 -2.95 4.10
CA LEU A 140 1.83 -3.81 3.11
C LEU A 140 1.80 -3.14 1.74
N LEU A 141 1.47 -1.85 1.69
CA LEU A 141 1.47 -1.07 0.45
C LEU A 141 2.86 -0.85 -0.14
N ARG A 142 3.91 -0.89 0.67
CA ARG A 142 5.28 -0.75 0.19
C ARG A 142 5.77 -2.00 -0.53
N TYR A 143 5.39 -3.18 -0.04
CA TYR A 143 5.97 -4.45 -0.49
C TYR A 143 5.04 -5.32 -1.33
N TRP A 144 3.73 -5.09 -1.27
CA TRP A 144 2.76 -5.74 -2.15
C TRP A 144 2.49 -4.84 -3.33
N ASP A 145 2.38 -5.35 -4.57
CA ASP A 145 2.01 -4.55 -5.76
C ASP A 145 0.55 -4.78 -6.23
N GLY A 146 -0.06 -5.90 -5.85
CA GLY A 146 -1.43 -6.27 -6.23
C GLY A 146 -2.52 -5.50 -5.46
N MET A 147 -3.78 -5.91 -5.63
CA MET A 147 -4.87 -5.36 -4.80
C MET A 147 -4.72 -5.81 -3.34
N LEU A 148 -5.16 -4.98 -2.40
CA LEU A 148 -5.14 -5.28 -0.97
C LEU A 148 -6.57 -5.18 -0.42
N SER A 149 -7.10 -6.25 0.15
CA SER A 149 -8.41 -6.27 0.81
C SER A 149 -8.21 -6.49 2.30
N ILE A 150 -8.67 -5.55 3.12
CA ILE A 150 -8.48 -5.57 4.58
C ILE A 150 -9.85 -5.53 5.25
N ALA A 151 -10.17 -6.53 6.06
CA ALA A 151 -11.29 -6.46 6.98
C ALA A 151 -10.79 -6.10 8.39
N ALA A 152 -11.20 -4.94 8.90
CA ALA A 152 -10.81 -4.49 10.23
C ALA A 152 -11.94 -4.74 11.23
N PHE A 153 -11.62 -5.38 12.36
CA PHE A 153 -12.52 -5.45 13.49
C PHE A 153 -12.51 -4.11 14.25
N VAL A 154 -13.64 -3.40 14.25
CA VAL A 154 -13.76 -2.00 14.71
C VAL A 154 -15.01 -1.78 15.59
N PRO A 155 -15.02 -2.26 16.83
CA PRO A 155 -16.10 -1.97 17.77
C PRO A 155 -16.06 -0.50 18.24
N GLU A 156 -17.23 0.12 18.41
CA GLU A 156 -17.38 1.45 19.02
C GLU A 156 -16.35 2.51 18.56
N ILE A 157 -15.50 2.99 19.46
CA ILE A 157 -14.55 4.09 19.24
C ILE A 157 -13.40 3.72 18.30
N ASP A 158 -13.11 2.42 18.13
CA ASP A 158 -12.04 1.93 17.25
C ASP A 158 -12.26 2.36 15.80
N ALA A 159 -13.52 2.51 15.38
CA ALA A 159 -13.86 3.00 14.05
C ALA A 159 -13.31 4.40 13.79
N ALA A 160 -13.42 5.32 14.75
CA ALA A 160 -12.90 6.67 14.61
C ALA A 160 -11.37 6.69 14.44
N PHE A 161 -10.65 5.86 15.21
CA PHE A 161 -9.19 5.74 15.09
C PHE A 161 -8.76 5.15 13.75
N VAL A 162 -9.45 4.12 13.29
CA VAL A 162 -9.19 3.51 11.99
C VAL A 162 -9.46 4.51 10.87
N ILE A 163 -10.59 5.22 10.90
CA ILE A 163 -10.92 6.23 9.88
C ILE A 163 -9.90 7.37 9.89
N SER A 164 -9.45 7.81 11.07
CA SER A 164 -8.44 8.87 11.18
C SER A 164 -7.14 8.49 10.46
N GLN A 165 -6.63 7.28 10.72
CA GLN A 165 -5.42 6.77 10.06
C GLN A 165 -5.65 6.50 8.58
N LEU A 166 -6.81 5.97 8.19
CA LEU A 166 -7.16 5.81 6.78
C LEU A 166 -7.18 7.15 6.06
N ASN A 167 -7.81 8.18 6.63
CA ASN A 167 -7.80 9.52 6.07
C ASN A 167 -6.36 10.01 5.87
N GLN A 168 -5.48 9.80 6.85
CA GLN A 168 -4.07 10.13 6.68
C GLN A 168 -3.42 9.38 5.51
N PHE A 169 -3.51 8.05 5.48
CA PHE A 169 -2.90 7.23 4.44
C PHE A 169 -3.46 7.57 3.06
N CYS A 170 -4.75 7.83 2.95
CA CYS A 170 -5.43 8.18 1.71
C CYS A 170 -4.94 9.49 1.11
N TYR A 171 -4.38 10.42 1.88
CA TYR A 171 -3.76 11.64 1.35
C TYR A 171 -2.24 11.51 1.17
N CYS A 172 -1.59 10.56 1.85
CA CYS A 172 -0.13 10.44 1.89
C CYS A 172 0.41 9.36 0.96
N LEU A 173 -0.36 8.30 0.70
CA LEU A 173 0.12 7.09 0.02
C LEU A 173 -0.67 6.84 -1.26
N PRO A 174 -0.06 7.03 -2.45
CA PRO A 174 -0.70 6.71 -3.72
C PRO A 174 -1.20 5.26 -3.80
N GLY A 175 -0.48 4.34 -3.14
CA GLY A 175 -0.85 2.93 -3.05
C GLY A 175 -2.20 2.66 -2.39
N MET A 176 -2.80 3.63 -1.69
CA MET A 176 -4.16 3.46 -1.17
C MET A 176 -5.23 3.34 -2.27
N SER A 177 -4.92 3.74 -3.52
CA SER A 177 -5.85 3.61 -4.65
C SER A 177 -6.24 2.15 -4.96
N ARG A 178 -5.47 1.16 -4.52
CA ARG A 178 -5.68 -0.28 -4.75
C ARG A 178 -6.12 -1.03 -3.49
N VAL A 179 -6.51 -0.30 -2.45
CA VAL A 179 -6.99 -0.88 -1.19
C VAL A 179 -8.52 -0.94 -1.21
N SER A 180 -9.05 -2.13 -0.90
CA SER A 180 -10.40 -2.28 -0.39
C SER A 180 -10.34 -2.43 1.12
N PHE A 181 -11.23 -1.72 1.82
CA PHE A 181 -11.27 -1.76 3.26
C PHE A 181 -12.70 -2.01 3.73
N HIS A 182 -12.85 -2.92 4.70
CA HIS A 182 -14.14 -3.39 5.20
C HIS A 182 -14.15 -3.28 6.72
N PHE A 183 -15.29 -2.90 7.29
CA PHE A 183 -15.48 -2.89 8.73
C PHE A 183 -16.24 -4.14 9.16
N VAL A 184 -15.73 -4.78 10.21
CA VAL A 184 -16.35 -5.92 10.88
C VAL A 184 -16.57 -5.53 12.33
N TYR A 185 -17.75 -5.79 12.88
CA TYR A 185 -18.05 -5.49 14.29
C TYR A 185 -19.11 -6.44 14.82
N HIS A 186 -19.17 -6.55 16.14
CA HIS A 186 -20.24 -7.31 16.78
C HIS A 186 -21.51 -6.45 16.85
N LYS A 187 -22.67 -7.04 16.58
CA LYS A 187 -23.96 -6.33 16.46
C LYS A 187 -24.36 -5.53 17.71
N ASP A 188 -23.92 -5.99 18.88
CA ASP A 188 -24.24 -5.37 20.17
C ASP A 188 -23.29 -4.20 20.51
N ILE A 189 -22.19 -4.05 19.76
CA ILE A 189 -21.19 -2.98 19.92
C ILE A 189 -20.82 -2.38 18.55
N PRO A 190 -21.78 -1.73 17.87
CA PRO A 190 -21.57 -1.18 16.54
C PRO A 190 -20.53 -0.05 16.54
N PRO A 191 -19.90 0.24 15.39
CA PRO A 191 -18.94 1.33 15.28
C PRO A 191 -19.60 2.66 15.60
N SER A 192 -18.93 3.47 16.41
CA SER A 192 -19.41 4.80 16.76
C SER A 192 -19.47 5.67 15.50
N LYS A 193 -20.65 6.22 15.23
CA LYS A 193 -20.84 7.27 14.22
C LYS A 193 -20.36 8.65 14.70
N LYS A 194 -20.05 8.77 16.00
CA LYS A 194 -19.51 9.99 16.63
C LYS A 194 -17.99 10.02 16.49
N TYR A 195 -17.42 11.24 16.52
CA TYR A 195 -15.97 11.49 16.44
C TYR A 195 -15.32 11.09 15.10
N VAL A 196 -16.13 10.81 14.09
CA VAL A 196 -15.70 10.69 12.70
C VAL A 196 -15.89 12.05 12.07
N TYR A 197 -14.92 12.94 12.20
CA TYR A 197 -14.87 14.18 11.42
C TYR A 197 -13.42 14.54 11.19
N PHE A 198 -12.93 14.29 9.97
CA PHE A 198 -11.53 14.48 9.65
C PHE A 198 -11.36 15.43 8.47
N THR A 199 -10.55 16.46 8.68
CA THR A 199 -10.05 17.31 7.61
C THR A 199 -8.84 16.65 6.96
N LYS A 200 -8.42 17.17 5.79
CA LYS A 200 -7.15 16.78 5.17
C LYS A 200 -6.02 16.87 6.22
N PRO A 201 -5.18 15.83 6.38
CA PRO A 201 -4.07 15.88 7.32
C PRO A 201 -3.08 16.99 6.93
N THR A 202 -2.43 17.59 7.92
CA THR A 202 -1.36 18.57 7.70
C THR A 202 0.01 17.93 7.55
N SER A 203 0.16 16.66 7.95
CA SER A 203 1.41 15.91 7.85
C SER A 203 1.16 14.42 7.58
N CYS A 204 2.17 13.76 7.01
CA CYS A 204 2.17 12.33 6.75
C CYS A 204 2.95 11.52 7.80
N LYS A 205 3.10 12.07 9.01
CA LYS A 205 3.66 11.37 10.15
C LYS A 205 2.65 10.37 10.69
N VAL A 206 2.94 9.08 10.53
CA VAL A 206 2.06 8.00 11.02
C VAL A 206 2.07 7.94 12.54
N ASP A 207 0.89 8.01 13.15
CA ASP A 207 0.73 7.83 14.58
C ASP A 207 0.86 6.35 14.98
N ASP A 208 1.35 6.11 16.20
CA ASP A 208 1.51 4.75 16.71
C ASP A 208 0.17 4.18 17.16
N SER A 209 -0.44 3.37 16.29
CA SER A 209 -1.76 2.79 16.53
C SER A 209 -1.88 1.91 17.78
N SER A 210 -0.75 1.40 18.30
CA SER A 210 -0.75 0.61 19.53
C SER A 210 -1.01 1.44 20.80
N LYS A 211 -0.82 2.76 20.71
CA LYS A 211 -0.94 3.68 21.85
C LYS A 211 -2.34 4.24 22.03
N PHE A 212 -3.25 4.03 21.07
CA PHE A 212 -4.64 4.48 21.22
C PHE A 212 -5.38 3.64 22.26
N ASP A 213 -6.33 4.29 22.94
CA ASP A 213 -7.24 3.64 23.87
C ASP A 213 -8.35 2.97 23.05
N THR A 214 -8.20 1.66 22.83
CA THR A 214 -9.15 0.84 22.08
C THR A 214 -10.23 0.29 22.99
N TYR A 215 -11.36 -0.11 22.39
CA TYR A 215 -12.48 -0.74 23.11
C TYR A 215 -12.01 -1.82 24.10
N SER A 216 -11.07 -2.69 23.70
CA SER A 216 -10.54 -3.76 24.56
C SER A 216 -9.93 -3.24 25.86
N LYS A 217 -9.25 -2.09 25.84
CA LYS A 217 -8.60 -1.53 27.03
C LYS A 217 -9.61 -0.99 28.05
N PHE A 218 -10.81 -0.62 27.63
CA PHE A 218 -11.84 -0.09 28.54
C PHE A 218 -12.55 -1.16 29.36
N TYR A 219 -12.42 -2.44 29.01
CA TYR A 219 -13.10 -3.56 29.66
C TYR A 219 -12.15 -4.53 30.38
N ASP A 220 -10.83 -4.28 30.32
CA ASP A 220 -9.80 -5.06 31.00
C ASP A 220 -9.39 -4.47 32.37
N ASP A 221 -9.96 -3.32 32.77
CA ASP A 221 -9.81 -2.66 34.09
C ASP A 221 -11.08 -2.82 34.95
#